data_AF-A0A3S1CIZ1-F1
#
_entry.id   AF-A0A3S1CIZ1-F1
#
_cell.length_a   1.000
_cell.length_b   1.000
_cell.length_c   1.000
_cell.angle_alpha   90.00
_cell.angle_beta   90.00
_cell.angle_gamma   90.00
#
_symmetry.space_group_name_H-M   'P 1'
#
loop_
_entity.id
_entity.type
_entity.pdbx_description
1 polymer ?
#
loop_
_entity_poly.entity_id
_entity_poly.type
_entity_poly.pdbx_seq_one_letter_code
_entity_poly.pdbx_strand_id
1 'polypeptide(L)'
;MQVKAAIVAIAVTGMTAVTVPAFALVQPAFAREAILLVQRSLQNGNSKPETKLDVLLRELANLEVEKATLDVKHTSSNEAIEEIDASIKALRNRIDEILPKSNAAISNIVTEALVSKIAALEIENSLLEAYHTPYAEVVVSTENQIRRLWRRVASITPQNPKDVINPVVSAILDTEVANLKARRASLATRYTPDDIGDLLTIDLQLGSLAQRQAFYNS
;
A
#
# COMPACT_ATOMS: atom_id res chain seq x y z
N MET A 1 -3.81 -48.76 4.76
CA MET A 1 -3.41 -47.50 4.07
C MET A 1 -4.38 -47.33 2.91
N GLN A 2 -5.17 -46.29 2.74
CA GLN A 2 -4.98 -44.87 3.02
C GLN A 2 -6.22 -44.26 3.70
N VAL A 3 -5.98 -43.15 4.38
CA VAL A 3 -6.90 -42.41 5.24
C VAL A 3 -7.07 -41.00 4.65
N LYS A 4 -8.30 -40.46 4.76
CA LYS A 4 -8.71 -39.03 4.72
C LYS A 4 -8.86 -38.36 3.34
N ALA A 5 -9.85 -37.50 3.11
CA ALA A 5 -10.91 -36.99 3.98
C ALA A 5 -12.06 -36.41 3.14
N ALA A 6 -13.25 -36.54 3.72
CA ALA A 6 -14.51 -35.95 3.32
C ALA A 6 -14.45 -34.42 3.19
N ILE A 7 -15.06 -33.93 2.11
CA ILE A 7 -15.46 -32.52 1.94
C ILE A 7 -16.75 -32.35 2.76
N VAL A 8 -16.66 -31.64 3.88
CA VAL A 8 -17.84 -31.24 4.65
C VAL A 8 -18.36 -29.94 4.06
N ALA A 9 -19.53 -30.04 3.42
CA ALA A 9 -20.36 -28.89 3.11
C ALA A 9 -21.00 -28.38 4.40
N ILE A 10 -20.89 -27.07 4.65
CA ILE A 10 -21.82 -26.36 5.54
C ILE A 10 -22.50 -25.31 4.69
N ALA A 11 -23.78 -25.59 4.39
CA ALA A 11 -24.73 -24.60 3.95
C ALA A 11 -25.06 -23.69 5.13
N VAL A 12 -24.94 -22.38 4.95
CA VAL A 12 -25.73 -21.41 5.71
C VAL A 12 -26.55 -20.62 4.70
N THR A 13 -27.74 -21.13 4.46
CA THR A 13 -28.84 -20.41 3.81
C THR A 13 -29.30 -19.33 4.78
N GLY A 14 -29.11 -18.07 4.41
CA GLY A 14 -29.57 -16.91 5.14
C GLY A 14 -29.59 -15.70 4.24
N MET A 15 -30.64 -15.58 3.43
CA MET A 15 -30.92 -14.37 2.66
C MET A 15 -31.11 -13.19 3.62
N THR A 16 -30.16 -12.27 3.63
CA THR A 16 -30.49 -10.85 3.65
C THR A 16 -29.85 -10.26 2.40
N ALA A 17 -30.69 -9.68 1.54
CA ALA A 17 -30.23 -8.86 0.43
C ALA A 17 -29.48 -7.67 1.03
N VAL A 18 -28.17 -7.82 1.23
CA VAL A 18 -27.29 -6.66 1.33
C VAL A 18 -27.17 -6.19 -0.10
N THR A 19 -28.01 -5.22 -0.46
CA THR A 19 -27.76 -4.28 -1.54
C THR A 19 -26.30 -3.88 -1.45
N VAL A 20 -25.46 -4.52 -2.26
CA VAL A 20 -24.09 -4.11 -2.49
C VAL A 20 -24.23 -2.71 -3.07
N PRO A 21 -23.88 -1.64 -2.33
CA PRO A 21 -23.87 -0.34 -2.96
C PRO A 21 -22.83 -0.42 -4.07
N ALA A 22 -23.10 0.25 -5.19
CA ALA A 22 -22.41 0.15 -6.48
C ALA A 22 -20.91 0.54 -6.51
N PHE A 23 -20.18 0.32 -5.41
CA PHE A 23 -18.74 0.54 -5.25
C PHE A 23 -17.87 -0.60 -5.83
N ALA A 24 -18.48 -1.60 -6.47
CA ALA A 24 -17.77 -2.76 -7.04
C ALA A 24 -17.25 -2.56 -8.48
N LEU A 25 -17.32 -1.34 -9.07
CA LEU A 25 -17.03 -1.16 -10.50
C LEU A 25 -15.99 -0.09 -10.87
N VAL A 26 -15.23 0.43 -9.92
CA VAL A 26 -13.96 1.10 -10.24
C VAL A 26 -12.84 0.35 -9.54
N GLN A 27 -12.44 -0.78 -10.11
CA GLN A 27 -11.24 -1.47 -9.69
C GLN A 27 -10.05 -0.55 -10.00
N PRO A 28 -9.26 -0.09 -9.02
CA PRO A 28 -8.00 0.58 -9.33
C PRO A 28 -6.97 -0.50 -9.68
N ALA A 29 -7.07 -1.04 -10.89
CA ALA A 29 -5.99 -1.84 -11.48
C ALA A 29 -4.64 -1.08 -11.44
N PHE A 30 -4.69 0.26 -11.41
CA PHE A 30 -3.54 1.17 -11.36
C PHE A 30 -2.80 1.20 -10.01
N ALA A 31 -3.48 1.04 -8.87
CA ALA A 31 -2.81 0.99 -7.56
C ALA A 31 -1.94 -0.26 -7.41
N ARG A 32 -2.35 -1.37 -8.04
CA ARG A 32 -1.53 -2.59 -8.17
C ARG A 32 -0.31 -2.36 -9.04
N GLU A 33 -0.42 -1.59 -10.12
CA GLU A 33 0.71 -1.29 -10.99
C GLU A 33 1.72 -0.34 -10.33
N ALA A 34 1.28 0.65 -9.55
CA ALA A 34 2.20 1.50 -8.79
C ALA A 34 2.98 0.70 -7.73
N ILE A 35 2.31 -0.19 -7.00
CA ILE A 35 2.96 -1.13 -6.07
C ILE A 35 3.93 -2.06 -6.82
N LEU A 36 3.54 -2.57 -7.99
CA LEU A 36 4.41 -3.41 -8.83
C LEU A 36 5.55 -2.61 -9.48
N LEU A 37 5.40 -1.32 -9.76
CA LEU A 37 6.43 -0.46 -10.33
C LEU A 37 7.47 -0.12 -9.27
N VAL A 38 7.05 0.11 -8.03
CA VAL A 38 7.94 0.27 -6.87
C VAL A 38 8.62 -1.05 -6.51
N GLN A 39 7.91 -2.17 -6.57
CA GLN A 39 8.51 -3.49 -6.42
C GLN A 39 9.49 -3.81 -7.56
N ARG A 40 9.21 -3.39 -8.80
CA ARG A 40 10.10 -3.57 -9.96
C ARG A 40 11.29 -2.62 -9.94
N SER A 41 11.14 -1.38 -9.45
CA SER A 41 12.27 -0.46 -9.31
C SER A 41 13.24 -0.94 -8.22
N LEU A 42 12.74 -1.60 -7.17
CA LEU A 42 13.56 -2.30 -6.17
C LEU A 42 14.14 -3.65 -6.68
N GLN A 43 13.50 -4.29 -7.68
CA GLN A 43 13.94 -5.58 -8.24
C GLN A 43 14.84 -5.46 -9.50
N ASN A 44 15.01 -4.28 -10.07
CA ASN A 44 15.82 -4.07 -11.27
C ASN A 44 17.33 -4.05 -10.95
N GLY A 45 17.88 -5.24 -10.69
CA GLY A 45 19.32 -5.46 -10.56
C GLY A 45 19.65 -6.93 -10.29
N ASN A 46 19.62 -7.77 -11.34
CA ASN A 46 19.96 -9.21 -11.34
C ASN A 46 19.03 -10.11 -10.51
N SER A 47 18.08 -10.77 -11.18
CA SER A 47 17.26 -11.85 -10.62
C SER A 47 18.10 -13.11 -10.36
N LYS A 48 18.89 -13.08 -9.28
CA LYS A 48 19.35 -14.29 -8.61
C LYS A 48 18.11 -15.07 -8.14
N PRO A 49 18.19 -16.41 -8.06
CA PRO A 49 17.13 -17.20 -7.43
C PRO A 49 16.86 -16.65 -6.03
N GLU A 50 15.59 -16.35 -5.74
CA GLU A 50 15.18 -15.83 -4.44
C GLU A 50 15.57 -16.81 -3.34
N THR A 51 16.32 -16.35 -2.35
CA THR A 51 16.78 -17.22 -1.26
C THR A 51 15.68 -17.40 -0.23
N LYS A 52 15.78 -18.46 0.58
CA LYS A 52 14.87 -18.67 1.73
C LYS A 52 14.88 -17.46 2.68
N LEU A 53 16.01 -16.80 2.84
CA LEU A 53 16.15 -15.59 3.66
C LEU A 53 15.35 -14.43 3.07
N ASP A 54 15.43 -14.22 1.75
CA ASP A 54 14.69 -13.15 1.06
C ASP A 54 13.17 -13.32 1.20
N VAL A 55 12.69 -14.56 1.10
CA VAL A 55 11.26 -14.87 1.31
C VAL A 55 10.82 -14.50 2.72
N LEU A 56 11.59 -14.88 3.75
CA LEU A 56 11.26 -14.60 5.16
C LEU A 56 11.30 -13.10 5.47
N LEU A 57 12.30 -12.38 4.94
CA LEU A 57 12.41 -10.93 5.12
C LEU A 57 11.22 -10.20 4.48
N ARG A 58 10.79 -10.61 3.29
CA ARG A 58 9.61 -10.06 2.62
C ARG A 58 8.32 -10.36 3.37
N GLU A 59 8.16 -11.59 3.87
CA GLU A 59 6.99 -11.98 4.66
C GLU A 59 6.90 -11.14 5.96
N LEU A 60 8.03 -10.96 6.63
CA LEU A 60 8.12 -10.11 7.83
C LEU A 60 7.73 -8.65 7.52
N ALA A 61 8.24 -8.09 6.41
CA ALA A 61 7.90 -6.74 5.99
C ALA A 61 6.41 -6.57 5.66
N ASN A 62 5.81 -7.56 4.98
CA ASN A 62 4.38 -7.53 4.69
C ASN A 62 3.52 -7.52 5.96
N LEU A 63 3.86 -8.33 6.97
CA LEU A 63 3.15 -8.35 8.25
C LEU A 63 3.33 -7.04 9.04
N GLU A 64 4.52 -6.44 9.01
CA GLU A 64 4.77 -5.14 9.64
C GLU A 64 3.95 -4.02 8.97
N VAL A 65 3.79 -4.06 7.64
CA VAL A 65 2.90 -3.16 6.91
C VAL A 65 1.45 -3.41 7.28
N GLU A 66 1.00 -4.66 7.25
CA GLU A 66 -0.37 -5.04 7.60
C GLU A 66 -0.74 -4.55 8.99
N LYS A 67 0.10 -4.85 10.00
CA LYS A 67 -0.05 -4.37 11.37
C LYS A 67 -0.18 -2.85 11.45
N ALA A 68 0.66 -2.11 10.73
CA ALA A 68 0.64 -0.65 10.75
C ALA A 68 -0.59 -0.06 10.05
N THR A 69 -1.16 -0.76 9.07
CA THR A 69 -2.36 -0.32 8.35
C THR A 69 -3.67 -0.68 9.03
N LEU A 70 -3.69 -1.73 9.85
CA LEU A 70 -4.89 -2.17 10.56
C LEU A 70 -5.55 -1.03 11.34
N ASP A 71 -6.81 -0.77 11.01
CA ASP A 71 -7.62 0.23 11.70
C ASP A 71 -8.28 -0.41 12.91
N VAL A 72 -7.64 -0.29 14.06
CA VAL A 72 -8.11 -0.86 15.31
C VAL A 72 -9.13 0.10 15.91
N LYS A 73 -10.34 0.13 15.36
CA LYS A 73 -11.47 0.78 16.02
C LYS A 73 -11.78 -0.03 17.28
N HIS A 74 -11.22 0.42 18.41
CA HIS A 74 -11.53 0.00 19.77
C HIS A 74 -11.28 -1.49 20.10
N THR A 75 -10.08 -1.81 20.60
CA THR A 75 -9.80 -2.54 21.87
C THR A 75 -8.31 -2.88 21.91
N SER A 76 -7.72 -2.81 23.10
CA SER A 76 -6.32 -3.17 23.39
C SER A 76 -6.00 -4.68 23.26
N SER A 77 -6.88 -5.45 22.61
CA SER A 77 -6.93 -6.91 22.55
C SER A 77 -7.64 -7.32 21.25
N ASN A 78 -7.12 -6.89 20.11
CA ASN A 78 -7.61 -7.38 18.82
C ASN A 78 -6.83 -8.66 18.50
N GLU A 79 -7.53 -9.80 18.48
CA GLU A 79 -6.96 -11.13 18.21
C GLU A 79 -6.13 -11.14 16.91
N ALA A 80 -6.54 -10.37 15.89
CA ALA A 80 -5.79 -10.26 14.64
C ALA A 80 -4.40 -9.61 14.83
N ILE A 81 -4.28 -8.63 15.73
CA ILE A 81 -2.98 -8.00 16.02
C ILE A 81 -2.08 -8.96 16.79
N GLU A 82 -2.64 -9.71 17.74
CA GLU A 82 -1.90 -10.70 18.52
C GLU A 82 -1.36 -11.82 17.63
N GLU A 83 -2.16 -12.28 16.67
CA GLU A 83 -1.74 -13.27 15.67
C GLU A 83 -0.62 -12.74 14.77
N ILE A 84 -0.75 -11.50 14.30
CA ILE A 84 0.31 -10.84 13.52
C ILE A 84 1.59 -10.68 14.35
N ASP A 85 1.48 -10.31 15.63
CA ASP A 85 2.64 -10.16 16.52
C ASP A 85 3.35 -11.48 16.80
N ALA A 86 2.58 -12.56 17.01
CA ALA A 86 3.14 -13.90 17.15
C ALA A 86 3.88 -14.31 15.86
N SER A 87 3.30 -14.03 14.69
CA SER A 87 3.88 -14.34 13.38
C SER A 87 5.15 -13.53 13.11
N ILE A 88 5.14 -12.22 13.39
CA ILE A 88 6.32 -11.35 13.31
C ILE A 88 7.44 -11.89 14.19
N LYS A 89 7.15 -12.26 15.45
CA LYS A 89 8.14 -12.80 16.38
C LYS A 89 8.72 -14.12 15.88
N ALA A 90 7.89 -15.02 15.36
CA ALA A 90 8.34 -16.30 14.81
C ALA A 90 9.25 -16.12 13.58
N LEU A 91 8.92 -15.19 12.68
CA LEU A 91 9.75 -14.87 11.52
C LEU A 91 11.09 -14.25 11.91
N ARG A 92 11.10 -13.31 12.87
CA ARG A 92 12.36 -12.73 13.38
C ARG A 92 13.30 -13.81 13.92
N ASN A 93 12.78 -14.74 14.71
CA ASN A 93 13.58 -15.86 15.23
C ASN A 93 14.15 -16.73 14.10
N ARG A 94 13.33 -17.07 13.09
CA ARG A 94 13.79 -17.85 11.92
C ARG A 94 14.84 -17.12 11.09
N ILE A 95 14.71 -15.81 10.96
CA ILE A 95 15.69 -14.97 10.27
C ILE A 95 17.00 -14.94 11.06
N ASP A 96 16.94 -14.78 12.39
CA ASP A 96 18.13 -14.78 13.25
C ASP A 96 18.87 -16.13 13.27
N GLU A 97 18.16 -17.26 13.11
CA GLU A 97 18.76 -18.58 12.93
C GLU A 97 19.60 -18.69 11.63
N ILE A 98 19.18 -18.01 10.57
CA ILE A 98 19.83 -18.03 9.25
C ILE A 98 20.91 -16.94 9.15
N LEU A 99 20.60 -15.75 9.66
CA LEU A 99 21.43 -14.56 9.65
C LEU A 99 21.55 -14.00 11.08
N PRO A 100 22.55 -14.44 11.85
CA PRO A 100 22.77 -13.88 13.19
C PRO A 100 22.99 -12.37 13.13
N LYS A 101 22.40 -11.63 14.09
CA LYS A 101 22.43 -10.15 14.14
C LYS A 101 21.67 -9.51 12.98
N SER A 102 20.52 -10.07 12.60
CA SER A 102 19.71 -9.62 11.45
C SER A 102 19.03 -8.25 11.62
N ASN A 103 19.05 -7.66 12.82
CA ASN A 103 18.33 -6.42 13.14
C ASN A 103 18.46 -5.31 12.10
N ALA A 104 19.67 -5.05 11.59
CA ALA A 104 19.87 -4.01 10.58
C ALA A 104 19.21 -4.38 9.23
N ALA A 105 19.33 -5.64 8.81
CA ALA A 105 18.72 -6.15 7.58
C ALA A 105 17.19 -6.10 7.67
N ILE A 106 16.64 -6.51 8.82
CA ILE A 106 15.20 -6.44 9.10
C ILE A 106 14.72 -4.98 9.08
N SER A 107 15.38 -4.09 9.81
CA SER A 107 14.98 -2.67 9.85
C SER A 107 14.98 -2.04 8.47
N ASN A 108 15.98 -2.32 7.63
CA ASN A 108 16.05 -1.78 6.28
C ASN A 108 14.87 -2.27 5.42
N ILE A 109 14.65 -3.58 5.34
CA ILE A 109 13.58 -4.17 4.51
C ILE A 109 12.18 -3.76 5.01
N VAL A 110 11.97 -3.70 6.32
CA VAL A 110 10.71 -3.24 6.88
C VAL A 110 10.49 -1.75 6.59
N THR A 111 11.52 -0.91 6.74
CA THR A 111 11.43 0.51 6.39
C THR A 111 11.09 0.70 4.91
N GLU A 112 11.78 0.01 4.00
CA GLU A 112 11.50 0.08 2.55
C GLU A 112 10.05 -0.29 2.22
N ALA A 113 9.52 -1.36 2.83
CA ALA A 113 8.14 -1.78 2.63
C ALA A 113 7.12 -0.78 3.18
N LEU A 114 7.38 -0.21 4.36
CA LEU A 114 6.53 0.83 4.96
C LEU A 114 6.51 2.09 4.10
N VAL A 115 7.67 2.57 3.64
CA VAL A 115 7.77 3.75 2.77
C VAL A 115 7.08 3.51 1.43
N SER A 116 7.23 2.32 0.86
CA SER A 116 6.53 1.92 -0.36
C SER A 116 5.00 1.95 -0.16
N LYS A 117 4.51 1.46 0.98
CA LYS A 117 3.07 1.52 1.30
C LYS A 117 2.59 2.95 1.53
N ILE A 118 3.39 3.82 2.17
CA ILE A 118 3.07 5.25 2.32
C ILE A 118 2.89 5.87 0.94
N ALA A 119 3.84 5.69 0.03
CA ALA A 119 3.76 6.28 -1.31
C ALA A 119 2.52 5.80 -2.09
N ALA A 120 2.19 4.50 -1.99
CA ALA A 120 0.98 3.96 -2.62
C ALA A 120 -0.31 4.59 -2.04
N LEU A 121 -0.40 4.73 -0.71
CA LEU A 121 -1.55 5.35 -0.06
C LEU A 121 -1.63 6.86 -0.34
N GLU A 122 -0.51 7.56 -0.54
CA GLU A 122 -0.50 8.98 -0.91
C GLU A 122 -1.04 9.21 -2.31
N ILE A 123 -0.73 8.33 -3.27
CA ILE A 123 -1.40 8.32 -4.58
C ILE A 123 -2.89 8.08 -4.39
N GLU A 124 -3.26 7.01 -3.69
CA GLU A 124 -4.67 6.65 -3.47
C GLU A 124 -5.45 7.79 -2.82
N ASN A 125 -4.91 8.41 -1.78
CA ASN A 125 -5.54 9.53 -1.10
C ASN A 125 -5.69 10.75 -2.02
N SER A 126 -4.67 11.06 -2.82
CA SER A 126 -4.72 12.17 -3.78
C SER A 126 -5.80 11.93 -4.84
N LEU A 127 -5.94 10.69 -5.32
CA LEU A 127 -6.99 10.31 -6.27
C LEU A 127 -8.38 10.35 -5.62
N LEU A 128 -8.51 9.94 -4.35
CA LEU A 128 -9.77 10.05 -3.61
C LEU A 128 -10.19 11.53 -3.42
N GLU A 129 -9.25 12.40 -3.06
CA GLU A 129 -9.47 13.84 -2.87
C GLU A 129 -9.90 14.56 -4.17
N ALA A 130 -9.64 13.98 -5.35
CA ALA A 130 -10.16 14.50 -6.61
C ALA A 130 -11.69 14.38 -6.74
N TYR A 131 -12.31 13.43 -6.03
CA TYR A 131 -13.77 13.14 -6.12
C TYR A 131 -14.51 13.26 -4.79
N HIS A 132 -13.77 13.35 -3.68
CA HIS A 132 -14.32 13.38 -2.35
C HIS A 132 -13.87 14.62 -1.59
N THR A 133 -14.70 15.04 -0.63
CA THR A 133 -14.28 16.07 0.31
C THR A 133 -13.21 15.50 1.26
N PRO A 134 -12.33 16.36 1.84
CA PRO A 134 -11.32 15.92 2.80
C PRO A 134 -11.89 15.19 4.02
N TYR A 135 -13.18 15.40 4.33
CA TYR A 135 -13.87 14.80 5.47
C TYR A 135 -14.59 13.49 5.12
N ALA A 136 -14.55 13.04 3.87
CA ALA A 136 -15.10 11.74 3.50
C ALA A 136 -14.39 10.63 4.28
N GLU A 137 -15.15 9.65 4.80
CA GLU A 137 -14.60 8.58 5.64
C GLU A 137 -13.44 7.85 4.95
N VAL A 138 -13.53 7.65 3.63
CA VAL A 138 -12.48 7.00 2.84
C VAL A 138 -11.17 7.81 2.81
N VAL A 139 -11.24 9.14 2.72
CA VAL A 139 -10.06 10.02 2.75
C VAL A 139 -9.45 10.00 4.15
N VAL A 140 -10.26 10.24 5.18
CA VAL A 140 -9.81 10.26 6.59
C VAL A 140 -9.19 8.93 7.02
N SER A 141 -9.79 7.81 6.58
CA SER A 141 -9.27 6.46 6.85
C SER A 141 -7.88 6.26 6.23
N THR A 142 -7.71 6.63 4.96
CA THR A 142 -6.43 6.53 4.24
C THR A 142 -5.36 7.44 4.88
N GLU A 143 -5.70 8.68 5.23
CA GLU A 143 -4.79 9.58 5.96
C GLU A 143 -4.38 9.01 7.33
N ASN A 144 -5.29 8.35 8.03
CA ASN A 144 -4.97 7.69 9.30
C ASN A 144 -3.98 6.53 9.10
N GLN A 145 -4.15 5.74 8.05
CA GLN A 145 -3.19 4.68 7.69
C GLN A 145 -1.81 5.26 7.38
N ILE A 146 -1.74 6.31 6.55
CA ILE A 146 -0.50 7.03 6.24
C ILE A 146 0.19 7.50 7.54
N ARG A 147 -0.55 8.15 8.43
CA ARG A 147 -0.03 8.63 9.73
C ARG A 147 0.47 7.51 10.64
N ARG A 148 -0.15 6.33 10.61
CA ARG A 148 0.32 5.15 11.37
C ARG A 148 1.63 4.60 10.79
N LEU A 149 1.71 4.50 9.46
CA LEU A 149 2.92 4.05 8.77
C LEU A 149 4.10 5.00 9.01
N TRP A 150 3.88 6.31 8.92
CA TRP A 150 4.88 7.33 9.25
C TRP A 150 5.44 7.14 10.67
N ARG A 151 4.56 6.95 11.66
CA ARG A 151 4.97 6.67 13.05
C ARG A 151 5.75 5.36 13.16
N ARG A 152 5.38 4.33 12.38
CA ARG A 152 6.11 3.06 12.37
C ARG A 152 7.52 3.25 11.81
N VAL A 153 7.70 3.95 10.70
CA VAL A 153 9.02 4.29 10.14
C VAL A 153 9.86 5.04 11.17
N ALA A 154 9.27 6.02 11.86
CA ALA A 154 9.94 6.77 12.93
C ALA A 154 10.39 5.91 14.11
N SER A 155 9.69 4.81 14.39
CA SER A 155 10.06 3.89 15.48
C SER A 155 11.19 2.91 15.13
N ILE A 156 11.49 2.73 13.84
CA ILE A 156 12.45 1.74 13.34
C ILE A 156 13.75 2.42 12.90
N THR A 157 13.64 3.62 12.34
CA THR A 157 14.76 4.30 11.70
C THR A 157 15.42 5.27 12.67
N PRO A 158 16.76 5.26 12.83
CA PRO A 158 17.46 6.20 13.71
C PRO A 158 17.58 7.61 13.10
N GLN A 159 17.31 7.75 11.80
CA GLN A 159 17.34 9.02 11.06
C GLN A 159 15.98 9.73 11.12
N ASN A 160 15.95 11.00 10.74
CA ASN A 160 14.70 11.72 10.58
C ASN A 160 13.83 11.01 9.51
N PRO A 161 12.60 10.59 9.85
CA PRO A 161 11.73 9.86 8.92
C PRO A 161 11.48 10.59 7.60
N LYS A 162 11.49 11.93 7.63
CA LYS A 162 11.35 12.76 6.43
C LYS A 162 12.43 12.47 5.38
N ASP A 163 13.66 12.23 5.82
CA ASP A 163 14.81 12.03 4.92
C ASP A 163 14.71 10.70 4.16
N VAL A 164 13.93 9.74 4.69
CA VAL A 164 13.71 8.43 4.07
C VAL A 164 12.40 8.40 3.29
N ILE A 165 11.34 9.03 3.81
CA ILE A 165 10.01 8.99 3.21
C ILE A 165 9.91 9.96 2.03
N ASN A 166 10.31 11.23 2.20
CA ASN A 166 10.02 12.27 1.23
C ASN A 166 10.64 11.99 -0.16
N PRO A 167 11.91 11.58 -0.29
CA PRO A 167 12.49 11.34 -1.61
C PRO A 167 11.75 10.24 -2.40
N VAL A 168 11.32 9.18 -1.70
CA VAL A 168 10.61 8.06 -2.31
C VAL A 168 9.19 8.46 -2.71
N VAL A 169 8.47 9.13 -1.81
CA VAL A 169 7.09 9.59 -2.09
C VAL A 169 7.08 10.63 -3.21
N SER A 170 7.98 11.64 -3.18
CA SER A 170 8.08 12.63 -4.25
C SER A 170 8.35 12.00 -5.61
N ALA A 171 9.31 11.06 -5.71
CA ALA A 171 9.62 10.40 -6.98
C ALA A 171 8.45 9.58 -7.55
N ILE A 172 7.67 8.94 -6.66
CA ILE A 172 6.50 8.15 -7.05
C ILE A 172 5.35 9.07 -7.48
N LEU A 173 5.12 10.17 -6.76
CA LEU A 173 4.13 11.19 -7.16
C LEU A 173 4.50 11.82 -8.50
N ASP A 174 5.78 12.14 -8.75
CA ASP A 174 6.28 12.63 -10.03
C ASP A 174 5.97 11.66 -11.18
N THR A 175 6.17 10.36 -10.94
CA THR A 175 5.88 9.31 -11.92
C THR A 175 4.39 9.27 -12.23
N GLU A 176 3.52 9.34 -11.22
CA GLU A 176 2.07 9.31 -11.43
C GLU A 176 1.56 10.57 -12.14
N VAL A 177 2.09 11.74 -11.79
CA VAL A 177 1.80 13.00 -12.51
C VAL A 177 2.22 12.90 -13.98
N ALA A 178 3.39 12.32 -14.27
CA ALA A 178 3.84 12.12 -15.65
C ALA A 178 2.93 11.15 -16.41
N ASN A 179 2.50 10.05 -15.79
CA ASN A 179 1.57 9.08 -16.38
C ASN A 179 0.22 9.73 -16.72
N LEU A 180 -0.34 10.51 -15.80
CA LEU A 180 -1.60 11.23 -16.02
C LEU A 180 -1.48 12.30 -17.10
N LYS A 181 -0.37 13.06 -17.14
CA LYS A 181 -0.09 14.01 -18.22
C LYS A 181 0.00 13.32 -19.58
N ALA A 182 0.66 12.16 -19.66
CA ALA A 182 0.75 11.38 -20.89
C ALA A 182 -0.62 10.84 -21.32
N ARG A 183 -1.42 10.33 -20.38
CA ARG A 183 -2.79 9.86 -20.64
C ARG A 183 -3.68 11.00 -21.13
N ARG A 184 -3.61 12.16 -20.49
CA ARG A 184 -4.31 13.39 -20.89
C ARG A 184 -3.95 13.79 -22.32
N ALA A 185 -2.65 13.84 -22.64
CA ALA A 185 -2.18 14.18 -23.98
C ALA A 185 -2.70 13.18 -25.03
N SER A 186 -2.66 11.88 -24.72
CA SER A 186 -3.18 10.84 -25.60
C SER A 186 -4.68 10.97 -25.86
N LEU A 187 -5.47 11.30 -24.83
CA LEU A 187 -6.90 11.57 -24.97
C LEU A 187 -7.17 12.83 -25.79
N ALA A 188 -6.43 13.91 -25.52
CA ALA A 188 -6.57 15.17 -26.27
C ALA A 188 -6.30 14.99 -27.78
N THR A 189 -5.39 14.09 -28.17
CA THR A 189 -5.13 13.80 -29.59
C THR A 189 -6.24 13.03 -30.31
N ARG A 190 -7.10 12.32 -29.57
CA ARG A 190 -8.19 11.49 -30.09
C ARG A 190 -9.58 12.00 -29.68
N TYR A 191 -9.62 13.24 -29.21
CA TYR A 191 -10.75 13.83 -28.51
C TYR A 191 -12.06 13.74 -29.29
N THR A 192 -13.06 13.19 -28.61
CA THR A 192 -14.48 13.28 -28.95
C THR A 192 -15.23 14.00 -27.83
N PRO A 193 -16.41 14.59 -28.09
CA PRO A 193 -17.24 15.20 -27.04
C PRO A 193 -17.57 14.26 -25.86
N ASP A 194 -17.54 12.94 -26.09
CA ASP A 194 -17.77 11.93 -25.05
C ASP A 194 -16.59 11.83 -24.05
N ASP A 195 -15.40 12.30 -24.42
CA ASP A 195 -14.18 12.24 -23.60
C ASP A 195 -14.03 13.42 -22.61
N ILE A 196 -14.96 14.37 -22.60
CA ILE A 196 -14.90 15.57 -21.72
C ILE A 196 -14.85 15.16 -20.24
N GLY A 197 -15.63 14.15 -19.85
CA GLY A 197 -15.66 13.65 -18.48
C GLY A 197 -14.31 13.09 -18.04
N ASP A 198 -13.63 12.37 -18.93
CA ASP A 198 -12.32 11.76 -18.66
C ASP A 198 -11.21 12.82 -18.58
N LEU A 199 -11.25 13.84 -19.43
CA LEU A 199 -10.29 14.95 -19.36
C LEU A 199 -10.45 15.76 -18.06
N LEU A 200 -11.69 16.08 -17.66
CA LEU A 200 -11.95 16.77 -16.40
C LEU A 200 -11.49 15.95 -15.19
N THR A 201 -11.77 14.65 -15.24
CA THR A 201 -11.34 13.65 -14.25
C THR A 201 -9.82 13.67 -14.08
N ILE A 202 -9.06 13.64 -15.18
CA ILE A 202 -7.60 13.69 -15.12
C ILE A 202 -7.10 15.04 -14.60
N ASP A 203 -7.75 16.14 -14.99
CA ASP A 203 -7.36 17.49 -14.54
C ASP A 203 -7.57 17.67 -13.02
N LEU A 204 -8.64 17.10 -12.45
CA LEU A 204 -8.85 17.08 -10.99
C LEU A 204 -7.79 16.24 -10.28
N GLN A 205 -7.47 15.06 -10.81
CA GLN A 205 -6.42 14.19 -10.25
C GLN A 205 -5.05 14.87 -10.28
N LEU A 206 -4.70 15.52 -11.39
CA LEU A 206 -3.46 16.29 -11.52
C LEU A 206 -3.39 17.44 -10.52
N GLY A 207 -4.51 18.14 -10.29
CA GLY A 207 -4.60 19.21 -9.29
C GLY A 207 -4.34 18.70 -7.87
N SER A 208 -4.96 17.59 -7.49
CA SER A 208 -4.79 16.98 -6.16
C SER A 208 -3.36 16.44 -5.96
N LEU A 209 -2.82 15.71 -6.93
CA LEU A 209 -1.44 15.21 -6.87
C LEU A 209 -0.41 16.32 -6.77
N ALA A 210 -0.61 17.45 -7.46
CA ALA A 210 0.29 18.60 -7.37
C ALA A 210 0.30 19.24 -5.97
N GLN A 211 -0.87 19.34 -5.33
CA GLN A 211 -0.97 19.79 -3.94
C GLN A 211 -0.23 18.84 -2.99
N ARG A 212 -0.42 17.52 -3.19
CA ARG A 212 0.26 16.51 -2.38
C ARG A 212 1.77 16.55 -2.58
N GLN A 213 2.24 16.72 -3.81
CA GLN A 213 3.66 16.80 -4.13
C GLN A 213 4.34 18.01 -3.46
N ALA A 214 3.65 19.15 -3.39
CA ALA A 214 4.17 20.34 -2.71
C ALA A 214 4.48 20.10 -1.22
N PHE A 215 3.71 19.24 -0.55
CA PHE A 215 3.95 18.86 0.85
C PHE A 215 5.24 18.03 1.02
N TYR A 216 5.59 17.20 0.03
CA TYR A 216 6.76 16.32 0.10
C TYR A 216 8.05 16.98 -0.38
N ASN A 217 7.95 18.08 -1.15
CA ASN A 217 9.08 18.88 -1.62
C ASN A 217 9.52 19.98 -0.64
N SER A 218 8.84 20.14 0.50
CA SER A 218 9.15 21.11 1.57
C SER A 218 9.92 20.51 2.73
#